data_AF-A0A157Z498-F1
#
_entry.id   AF-A0A157Z498-F1
#
_cell.length_a   1.000
_cell.length_b   1.000
_cell.length_c   1.000
_cell.angle_alpha   90.00
_cell.angle_beta   90.00
_cell.angle_gamma   90.00
#
_symmetry.space_group_name_H-M   'P 1'
#
loop_
_entity.id
_entity.type
_entity.pdbx_description
1 polymer ?
#
loop_
_entity_poly.entity_id
_entity_poly.type
_entity_poly.pdbx_seq_one_letter_code
_entity_poly.pdbx_strand_id
1 'polypeptide(L)' 'MFQTTLMHTVKLEHNDDEVLDPADPQLVVRGSLFIDGRNAGSWEARRDGTWAAHVRHKSGWTVETSRVALIERLARDA' A
#
# COMPACT_ATOMS: atom_id res chain seq x y z
N MET A 1 16.83 16.05 22.84
CA MET A 1 16.73 14.68 22.28
C MET A 1 15.96 14.81 20.98
N PHE A 2 16.63 14.73 19.82
CA PHE A 2 15.94 14.78 18.53
C PHE A 2 15.51 13.35 18.20
N GLN A 3 14.23 13.04 18.43
CA GLN A 3 13.61 11.90 17.76
C GLN A 3 13.41 12.33 16.30
N THR A 4 14.39 12.10 15.44
CA THR A 4 14.11 11.98 14.02
C THR A 4 13.26 10.73 13.88
N THR A 5 11.93 10.89 13.80
CA THR A 5 11.06 9.85 13.29
C THR A 5 11.58 9.51 11.90
N LEU A 6 12.33 8.42 11.79
CA LEU A 6 12.81 7.89 10.52
C LEU A 6 11.55 7.46 9.76
N MET A 7 11.11 8.30 8.82
CA MET A 7 10.02 7.92 7.92
C MET A 7 10.51 6.75 7.08
N HIS A 8 9.78 5.65 7.10
CA HIS A 8 10.11 4.48 6.31
C HIS A 8 9.93 4.77 4.83
N THR A 9 10.83 4.25 3.99
CA THR A 9 10.73 4.40 2.54
C THR A 9 9.71 3.41 2.00
N VAL A 10 8.58 3.91 1.51
CA VAL A 10 7.51 3.06 0.95
C VAL A 10 7.57 3.06 -0.58
N LYS A 11 7.59 1.86 -1.18
CA LYS A 11 7.48 1.66 -2.62
C LYS A 11 6.27 0.77 -2.91
N LEU A 12 5.40 1.26 -3.79
CA LEU A 12 4.28 0.51 -4.36
C LEU A 12 4.68 0.08 -5.77
N GLU A 13 4.96 -1.19 -5.95
CA GLU A 13 5.33 -1.77 -7.25
C GLU A 13 4.10 -2.41 -7.88
N HIS A 14 3.77 -2.02 -9.11
CA HIS A 14 2.68 -2.64 -9.87
C HIS A 14 3.17 -4.00 -10.39
N ASN A 15 2.37 -5.04 -10.19
CA ASN A 15 2.62 -6.33 -10.80
C ASN A 15 1.78 -6.44 -12.08
N ASP A 16 2.40 -6.42 -13.26
CA ASP A 16 1.68 -6.50 -14.54
C ASP A 16 0.99 -7.88 -14.77
N ASP A 17 1.44 -8.93 -14.07
CA ASP A 17 0.97 -10.31 -14.23
C ASP A 17 -0.18 -10.72 -13.28
N GLU A 18 -0.61 -9.86 -12.35
CA GLU A 18 -1.75 -10.21 -11.47
C GLU A 18 -3.08 -9.93 -12.21
N VAL A 19 -3.79 -11.01 -12.56
CA VAL A 19 -5.17 -10.95 -13.05
C VAL A 19 -6.03 -10.25 -12.00
N LEU A 20 -6.55 -9.07 -12.32
CA LEU A 20 -7.54 -8.38 -11.50
C LEU A 20 -8.74 -9.31 -11.30
N ASP A 21 -9.20 -9.45 -10.06
CA ASP A 21 -10.35 -10.32 -9.77
C ASP A 21 -11.59 -9.77 -10.49
N PRO A 22 -12.16 -10.49 -11.48
CA PRO A 22 -13.36 -10.04 -12.16
C PRO A 22 -14.59 -9.98 -11.25
N ALA A 23 -14.56 -10.63 -10.09
CA ALA A 23 -15.59 -10.53 -9.06
C ALA A 23 -15.49 -9.23 -8.24
N ASP A 24 -14.35 -8.53 -8.28
CA ASP A 24 -14.18 -7.20 -7.67
C ASP A 24 -14.05 -6.11 -8.75
N PRO A 25 -15.17 -5.53 -9.22
CA PRO A 25 -15.15 -4.49 -10.25
C PRO A 25 -14.55 -3.16 -9.75
N GLN A 26 -14.26 -3.03 -8.45
CA GLN A 26 -13.59 -1.86 -7.90
C GLN A 26 -12.07 -1.98 -8.00
N LEU A 27 -11.50 -3.18 -8.09
CA LEU A 27 -10.06 -3.37 -8.19
C LEU A 27 -9.56 -2.97 -9.58
N VAL A 28 -8.76 -1.91 -9.66
CA VAL A 28 -8.20 -1.40 -10.93
C VAL A 28 -6.75 -1.82 -11.10
N VAL A 29 -5.97 -1.75 -10.01
CA VAL A 29 -4.56 -2.11 -10.01
C VAL A 29 -4.23 -2.78 -8.69
N ARG A 30 -3.32 -3.74 -8.74
CA ARG A 30 -2.74 -4.36 -7.54
C ARG A 30 -1.24 -4.52 -7.70
N GLY A 31 -0.53 -4.57 -6.58
CA GLY A 31 0.85 -5.02 -6.64
C GLY A 31 1.52 -5.21 -5.30
N SER A 32 2.84 -5.26 -5.34
CA SER A 32 3.70 -5.56 -4.20
C SER A 32 4.03 -4.29 -3.42
N LEU A 33 3.82 -4.33 -2.10
CA LEU A 33 4.22 -3.27 -1.17
C LEU A 33 5.61 -3.58 -0.62
N PHE A 34 6.51 -2.60 -0.72
CA PHE A 34 7.81 -2.64 -0.09
C PHE A 34 7.98 -1.49 0.89
N ILE A 35 8.58 -1.80 2.04
CA ILE A 35 8.94 -0.84 3.08
C ILE A 35 10.42 -1.03 3.37
N ASP A 36 11.21 0.04 3.26
CA ASP A 36 12.68 0.03 3.34
C ASP A 36 13.33 -1.02 2.43
N GLY A 37 12.77 -1.17 1.23
CA GLY A 37 13.23 -2.16 0.24
C GLY A 37 12.89 -3.62 0.57
N ARG A 38 12.16 -3.89 1.65
CA ARG A 38 11.69 -5.23 2.02
C ARG A 38 10.24 -5.42 1.62
N ASN A 39 9.90 -6.58 1.06
CA ASN A 39 8.50 -6.91 0.76
C ASN A 39 7.72 -6.95 2.08
N ALA A 40 6.76 -6.04 2.22
CA ALA A 40 5.96 -5.86 3.41
C ALA A 40 4.49 -6.27 3.20
N GLY A 41 4.07 -6.52 1.96
CA GLY A 41 2.72 -7.00 1.66
C GLY A 41 2.25 -6.64 0.25
N SER A 42 0.98 -6.27 0.14
CA SER A 42 0.31 -5.94 -1.11
C SER A 42 -0.44 -4.61 -1.02
N TRP A 43 -0.69 -3.98 -2.16
CA TRP A 43 -1.50 -2.76 -2.26
C TRP A 43 -2.48 -2.87 -3.43
N GLU A 44 -3.56 -2.11 -3.36
CA GLU A 44 -4.64 -2.05 -4.33
C GLU A 44 -4.99 -0.59 -4.62
N ALA A 45 -5.14 -0.23 -5.88
CA ALA A 45 -5.84 0.98 -6.29
C ALA A 45 -7.24 0.63 -6.77
N ARG A 46 -8.21 1.40 -6.29
CA ARG A 46 -9.62 1.16 -6.54
C ARG A 46 -10.21 2.21 -7.46
N ARG A 47 -11.32 1.86 -8.11
CA ARG A 47 -11.99 2.68 -9.13
C ARG A 47 -12.65 3.92 -8.54
N ASP A 48 -13.04 3.85 -7.27
CA ASP A 48 -13.52 4.98 -6.48
C ASP A 48 -12.41 6.00 -6.11
N GLY A 49 -11.16 5.73 -6.49
CA GLY A 49 -10.01 6.57 -6.22
C GLY A 49 -9.29 6.25 -4.91
N THR A 50 -9.81 5.30 -4.12
CA THR A 50 -9.16 4.88 -2.87
C THR A 50 -7.98 3.95 -3.13
N TRP A 51 -7.05 3.97 -2.18
CA TRP A 51 -5.85 3.14 -2.18
C TRP A 51 -5.81 2.35 -0.90
N ALA A 52 -5.66 1.03 -1.01
CA ALA A 52 -5.63 0.11 0.12
C ALA A 52 -4.26 -0.59 0.18
N ALA A 53 -3.74 -0.82 1.38
CA ALA A 53 -2.57 -1.65 1.61
C ALA A 53 -2.83 -2.71 2.68
N HIS A 54 -2.37 -3.92 2.41
CA HIS A 54 -2.33 -5.01 3.36
C HIS A 54 -0.88 -5.29 3.73
N VAL A 55 -0.50 -4.95 4.96
CA VAL A 55 0.84 -5.20 5.50
C VAL A 55 0.83 -6.55 6.19
N ARG A 56 1.73 -7.46 5.84
CA ARG A 56 1.75 -8.86 6.31
C ARG A 56 1.70 -9.03 7.84
N HIS A 57 2.20 -8.05 8.58
CA HIS A 57 2.29 -8.07 10.04
C HIS A 57 1.28 -7.16 10.76
N LYS A 58 0.37 -6.50 10.02
CA LYS A 58 -0.77 -5.77 10.59
C LYS A 58 -2.07 -6.47 10.23
N SER A 59 -3.00 -6.45 11.17
CA SER A 59 -4.35 -6.92 10.91
C SER A 59 -5.13 -5.88 10.11
N GLY A 60 -5.72 -6.31 9.01
CA GLY A 60 -6.62 -5.50 8.20
C GLY A 60 -5.93 -4.69 7.11
N TRP A 61 -6.76 -3.96 6.37
CA TRP A 61 -6.33 -3.09 5.29
C TRP A 61 -6.25 -1.64 5.78
N THR A 62 -5.14 -0.98 5.47
CA THR A 62 -5.05 0.47 5.58
C THR A 62 -5.62 1.06 4.30
N VAL A 63 -6.73 1.80 4.40
CA VAL A 63 -7.40 2.41 3.24
C VAL A 63 -7.31 3.92 3.36
N GLU A 64 -6.91 4.57 2.27
CA GLU A 64 -6.76 6.02 2.19
C GLU A 64 -7.34 6.55 0.88
N THR A 65 -7.66 7.84 0.86
CA THR A 65 -8.31 8.49 -0.29
C THR A 65 -7.37 8.79 -1.46
N SER A 66 -6.07 8.57 -1.28
CA SER A 66 -5.08 8.74 -2.34
C SER A 66 -3.83 7.91 -2.10
N ARG A 67 -3.07 7.67 -3.18
CA ARG A 67 -1.75 7.02 -3.13
C ARG A 67 -0.80 7.70 -2.15
N VAL A 68 -0.78 9.03 -2.16
CA VAL A 68 0.14 9.82 -1.31
C VAL A 68 -0.23 9.67 0.15
N ALA A 69 -1.51 9.80 0.49
CA ALA A 69 -1.99 9.61 1.86
C ALA A 69 -1.68 8.20 2.38
N LEU A 70 -1.84 7.17 1.54
CA LEU A 70 -1.48 5.80 1.88
C LEU A 70 0.02 5.65 2.16
N ILE A 71 0.87 6.18 1.27
CA ILE A 71 2.34 6.15 1.43
C ILE A 71 2.77 6.86 2.70
N GLU A 72 2.26 8.07 2.94
CA GLU A 72 2.60 8.84 4.14
C GLU A 72 2.15 8.14 5.41
N ARG A 73 0.94 7.54 5.40
CA ARG A 73 0.47 6.77 6.53
C ARG A 73 1.38 5.58 6.79
N LEU A 74 1.65 4.76 5.77
CA LEU A 74 2.55 3.60 5.90
C LEU A 74 3.96 3.99 6.35
N ALA A 75 4.49 5.10 5.85
CA ALA A 75 5.83 5.59 6.23
C ALA A 75 5.91 6.01 7.70
N ARG A 76 4.80 6.45 8.31
CA ARG A 76 4.71 6.78 9.74
C ARG A 76 4.46 5.57 10.63
N ASP A 77 3.80 4.56 10.07
CA ASP A 77 3.19 3.45 10.81
C ASP A 77 3.98 2.14 10.78
N ALA A 78 5.03 2.07 9.95
CA ALA A 78 5.81 0.87 9.71
C ALA A 78 6.89 0.59 10.76
#